data_AF-A0A950EGH4-F1
#
_entry.id   AF-A0A950EGH4-F1
#
_cell.length_a   1.000
_cell.length_b   1.000
_cell.length_c   1.000
_cell.angle_alpha   90.00
_cell.angle_beta   90.00
_cell.angle_gamma   90.00
#
_symmetry.space_group_name_H-M   'P 1'
#
loop_
_entity.id
_entity.type
_entity.pdbx_description
1 polymer ?
#
loop_
_entity_poly.entity_id
_entity_poly.type
_entity_poly.pdbx_seq_one_letter_code
_entity_poly.pdbx_strand_id
1 'polypeptide(L)'
;VNRASRIVNIAYAGSAVVSDEIHEALEGDDHFGWKALRPRRLKGIGWTPLWVLTRPGEGSSRSTLNEEVARRVRARRDRRRAQEGEDDGESQSAD
;
A
#
# COMPACT_ATOMS: atom_id res chain seq x y z
N VAL A 1 -19.06 -3.55 4.42
CA VAL A 1 -17.59 -3.30 4.52
C VAL A 1 -17.21 -2.28 3.46
N ASN A 2 -16.39 -1.27 3.78
CA ASN A 2 -16.00 -0.22 2.83
C ASN A 2 -14.70 -0.59 2.09
N ARG A 3 -14.78 -0.79 0.75
CA ARG A 3 -13.63 -1.17 -0.10
C ARG A 3 -12.57 -0.07 -0.19
N ALA A 4 -12.98 1.19 -0.36
CA ALA A 4 -12.05 2.32 -0.44
C ALA A 4 -11.19 2.43 0.82
N SER A 5 -11.79 2.29 2.00
CA SER A 5 -11.05 2.26 3.28
C SER A 5 -9.99 1.14 3.32
N ARG A 6 -10.26 -0.03 2.73
CA ARG A 6 -9.29 -1.13 2.67
C ARG A 6 -8.18 -0.89 1.65
N ILE A 7 -8.48 -0.22 0.54
CA ILE A 7 -7.51 0.14 -0.49
C ILE A 7 -6.55 1.22 0.01
N VAL A 8 -7.04 2.22 0.76
CA VAL A 8 -6.21 3.28 1.35
C VAL A 8 -5.09 2.72 2.22
N ASN A 9 -5.34 1.64 2.96
CA ASN A 9 -4.33 0.98 3.78
C ASN A 9 -3.21 0.30 2.97
N ILE A 10 -3.42 0.09 1.66
CA ILE A 10 -2.42 -0.47 0.74
C ILE A 10 -1.64 0.63 0.06
N ALA A 11 -2.29 1.76 -0.26
CA ALA A 11 -1.70 2.89 -0.94
C ALA A 11 -0.45 3.41 -0.22
N TYR A 12 0.50 3.88 -1.02
CA TYR A 12 1.66 4.63 -0.54
C TYR A 12 1.32 6.12 -0.49
N ALA A 13 2.04 6.88 0.34
CA ALA A 13 1.84 8.33 0.39
C ALA A 13 2.08 8.93 -1.00
N GLY A 14 1.22 9.87 -1.41
CA GLY A 14 1.28 10.48 -2.74
C GLY A 14 0.81 9.59 -3.89
N SER A 15 0.31 8.38 -3.62
CA SER A 15 -0.30 7.52 -4.66
C SER A 15 -1.81 7.48 -4.55
N ALA A 16 -2.49 7.50 -5.69
CA ALA A 16 -3.90 7.14 -5.81
C ALA A 16 -4.00 5.68 -6.26
N VAL A 17 -4.63 4.83 -5.44
CA VAL A 17 -4.87 3.42 -5.76
C VAL A 17 -6.36 3.20 -5.88
N VAL A 18 -6.78 2.53 -6.96
CA VAL A 18 -8.17 2.25 -7.27
C VAL A 18 -8.41 0.75 -7.44
N SER A 19 -9.67 0.34 -7.36
CA SER A 19 -10.08 -1.03 -7.69
C SER A 19 -10.24 -1.23 -9.19
N ASP A 20 -10.38 -2.48 -9.59
CA ASP A 20 -10.60 -2.89 -10.98
C ASP A 20 -11.82 -2.20 -11.60
N GLU A 21 -12.94 -2.11 -10.85
CA GLU A 21 -14.17 -1.53 -11.39
C GLU A 21 -14.05 -0.03 -11.73
N ILE A 22 -13.17 0.69 -11.02
CA ILE A 22 -12.88 2.11 -11.32
C ILE A 22 -11.91 2.23 -12.49
N HIS A 23 -10.97 1.29 -12.62
CA HIS A 23 -10.09 1.23 -13.78
C HIS A 23 -10.90 0.97 -15.06
N GLU A 24 -11.73 -0.07 -15.08
CA GLU A 24 -12.58 -0.41 -16.23
C GLU A 24 -13.50 0.75 -16.66
N ALA A 25 -14.01 1.52 -15.68
CA ALA A 25 -14.86 2.67 -15.98
C ALA A 25 -14.12 3.86 -16.61
N LEU A 26 -12.79 3.93 -16.47
CA LEU A 26 -11.98 5.10 -16.82
C LEU A 26 -10.80 4.78 -17.76
N GLU A 27 -10.56 3.52 -18.11
CA GLU A 27 -9.35 3.09 -18.83
C GLU A 27 -9.22 3.71 -20.24
N GLY A 28 -10.34 4.08 -20.85
CA GLY A 28 -10.38 4.74 -22.16
C GLY A 28 -10.23 6.26 -22.14
N ASP A 29 -10.06 6.88 -20.96
CA ASP A 29 -9.86 8.32 -20.84
C ASP A 29 -8.36 8.68 -20.85
N ASP A 30 -7.96 9.40 -21.89
CA ASP A 30 -6.57 9.82 -22.13
C ASP A 30 -6.04 10.80 -21.06
N HIS A 31 -6.87 11.28 -20.13
CA HIS A 31 -6.44 12.06 -18.97
C HIS A 31 -5.85 11.21 -17.85
N PHE A 32 -5.89 9.88 -17.96
CA PHE A 32 -5.42 8.95 -16.93
C PHE A 32 -4.37 7.98 -17.46
N GLY A 33 -3.32 7.80 -16.68
CA GLY A 33 -2.35 6.71 -16.83
C GLY A 33 -2.59 5.63 -15.77
N TRP A 34 -2.24 4.39 -16.11
CA TRP A 34 -2.55 3.23 -15.30
C TRP A 34 -1.33 2.35 -15.06
N LYS A 35 -1.18 1.88 -13.83
CA LYS A 35 -0.17 0.86 -13.48
C LYS A 35 -0.79 -0.24 -12.63
N ALA A 36 -0.83 -1.44 -13.19
CA ALA A 36 -1.27 -2.61 -12.46
C ALA A 36 -0.40 -2.87 -11.22
N LEU A 37 -1.05 -3.14 -10.10
CA LEU A 37 -0.41 -3.69 -8.91
C LEU A 37 -0.61 -5.21 -8.88
N ARG A 38 0.30 -5.90 -8.21
CA ARG A 38 0.07 -7.31 -7.87
C ARG A 38 -1.22 -7.41 -7.04
N PRO A 39 -2.18 -8.28 -7.41
CA PRO A 39 -3.43 -8.45 -6.67
C PRO A 39 -3.18 -8.67 -5.18
N ARG A 40 -4.07 -8.15 -4.34
CA ARG A 40 -3.96 -8.22 -2.87
C ARG A 40 -5.23 -8.79 -2.27
N ARG A 41 -5.09 -9.51 -1.16
CA ARG A 41 -6.24 -9.94 -0.37
C ARG A 41 -6.73 -8.79 0.51
N LEU A 42 -7.92 -8.28 0.23
CA LEU A 42 -8.62 -7.30 1.04
C LEU A 42 -9.49 -8.01 2.08
N LYS A 43 -9.28 -7.70 3.37
CA LYS A 43 -10.05 -8.30 4.47
C LYS A 43 -11.55 -8.06 4.26
N GLY A 44 -12.33 -9.14 4.17
CA GLY A 44 -13.78 -9.11 3.96
C GLY A 44 -14.24 -8.89 2.52
N ILE A 45 -13.34 -8.96 1.53
CA ILE A 45 -13.67 -8.83 0.10
C ILE A 45 -13.07 -10.00 -0.68
N GLY A 46 -11.81 -10.37 -0.40
CA GLY A 46 -11.10 -11.45 -1.10
C GLY A 46 -9.90 -10.95 -1.89
N TRP A 47 -9.45 -11.71 -2.88
CA TRP A 47 -8.41 -11.27 -3.79
C TRP A 47 -8.95 -10.19 -4.72
N THR A 48 -8.25 -9.06 -4.80
CA THR A 48 -8.72 -7.89 -5.53
C THR A 48 -7.56 -7.35 -6.39
N PRO A 49 -7.75 -7.25 -7.72
CA PRO A 49 -6.87 -6.47 -8.59
C PRO A 49 -6.90 -4.99 -8.19
N LEU A 50 -5.76 -4.32 -8.30
CA LEU A 50 -5.61 -2.92 -7.90
C LEU A 50 -4.73 -2.19 -8.91
N TRP A 51 -5.01 -0.91 -9.09
CA TRP A 51 -4.34 -0.06 -10.07
C TRP A 51 -3.85 1.22 -9.42
N VAL A 52 -2.65 1.67 -9.75
CA VAL A 52 -2.21 3.04 -9.45
C VAL A 52 -2.66 3.93 -10.59
N LEU A 53 -3.36 5.00 -10.24
CA LEU A 53 -3.72 6.08 -11.15
C LEU A 53 -2.55 7.08 -11.24
N THR A 54 -2.12 7.38 -12.45
CA THR A 54 -1.07 8.36 -12.76
C THR A 54 -1.59 9.40 -13.74
N ARG A 55 -0.85 10.50 -13.95
CA ARG A 55 -1.14 11.38 -15.08
C ARG A 55 -0.52 10.82 -16.38
N PRO A 56 -1.10 11.15 -17.54
CA PRO A 56 -0.52 10.85 -18.85
C PRO A 56 0.86 11.50 -18.99
N GLY A 57 1.83 10.79 -19.56
CA GLY A 57 3.20 11.27 -19.72
C GLY A 57 4.01 11.37 -18.41
N GLU A 58 3.35 11.31 -17.25
CA GLU A 58 4.00 11.10 -15.96
C GLU A 58 4.38 9.63 -15.88
N GLY A 59 5.51 9.31 -16.52
CA GLY A 59 6.19 8.04 -16.30
C GLY A 59 6.41 7.94 -14.80
N SER A 60 5.58 7.11 -14.14
CA SER A 60 5.56 6.83 -12.71
C SER A 60 6.89 7.27 -12.11
N SER A 61 6.90 8.28 -11.25
CA SER A 61 8.10 8.70 -10.51
C SER A 61 8.55 7.51 -9.65
N ARG A 62 9.15 6.50 -10.28
CA ARG A 62 9.49 5.19 -9.70
C ARG A 62 10.42 5.41 -8.54
N SER A 63 11.24 6.45 -8.61
CA SER A 63 12.08 6.94 -7.52
C SER A 63 11.27 7.19 -6.24
N THR A 64 10.24 8.03 -6.31
CA THR A 64 9.41 8.40 -5.14
C THR A 64 8.64 7.20 -4.55
N LEU A 65 8.04 6.36 -5.40
CA LEU A 65 7.33 5.17 -4.95
C LEU A 65 8.28 4.15 -4.32
N ASN A 66 9.46 3.94 -4.90
CA ASN A 66 10.44 2.99 -4.37
C ASN A 66 11.01 3.48 -3.02
N GLU A 67 11.25 4.77 -2.89
CA GLU A 67 11.68 5.39 -1.63
C GLU A 67 10.61 5.22 -0.54
N GLU A 68 9.35 5.44 -0.90
CA GLU A 68 8.21 5.28 0.00
C GLU A 68 8.02 3.83 0.45
N VAL A 69 8.18 2.88 -0.48
CA VAL A 69 8.18 1.45 -0.17
C VAL A 69 9.30 1.13 0.81
N ALA A 70 10.53 1.58 0.54
CA ALA A 70 11.69 1.33 1.39
C ALA A 70 11.49 1.94 2.79
N ARG A 71 10.96 3.15 2.87
CA ARG A 71 10.62 3.83 4.13
C ARG A 71 9.60 3.02 4.94
N ARG A 72 8.51 2.56 4.31
CA ARG A 72 7.48 1.76 4.99
C ARG A 72 8.03 0.40 5.47
N VAL A 73 8.91 -0.22 4.69
CA VAL A 73 9.56 -1.49 5.07
C VAL A 73 10.47 -1.29 6.29
N ARG A 74 11.30 -0.23 6.31
CA ARG A 74 12.13 0.12 7.47
C ARG A 74 11.28 0.36 8.72
N ALA A 75 10.27 1.22 8.64
CA ALA A 75 9.38 1.51 9.77
C ALA A 75 8.67 0.26 10.32
N ARG A 76 8.33 -0.72 9.47
CA ARG A 76 7.77 -2.00 9.94
C ARG A 76 8.79 -2.86 10.68
N ARG A 77 10.03 -2.91 10.20
CA ARG A 77 11.12 -3.63 10.86
C ARG A 77 11.44 -3.00 12.22
N ASP A 78 11.50 -1.67 12.28
CA ASP A 78 11.82 -0.95 13.52
C ASP A 78 10.74 -1.18 14.59
N ARG A 79 9.46 -1.11 14.20
CA ARG A 79 8.35 -1.45 15.12
C ARG A 79 8.40 -2.88 15.64
N ARG A 80 8.75 -3.84 14.78
CA ARG A 80 8.88 -5.24 15.18
C ARG A 80 10.01 -5.43 16.19
N ARG A 81 11.16 -4.78 15.98
CA ARG A 81 12.29 -4.83 16.91
C ARG A 81 11.98 -4.18 18.26
N ALA A 82 11.24 -3.07 18.26
CA ALA A 82 10.81 -2.43 19.50
C ALA A 82 9.90 -3.36 20.33
N GLN A 83 8.95 -4.03 19.68
CA GLN A 83 8.07 -5.02 20.33
C GLN A 83 8.86 -6.23 20.87
N GLU A 84 9.86 -6.72 20.13
CA GLU A 84 10.70 -7.84 20.57
C GLU A 84 11.61 -7.45 21.76
N GLY A 85 12.12 -6.20 21.82
CA GLY A 85 12.96 -5.74 22.94
C GLY A 85 12.20 -5.32 24.21
N GLU A 86 10.90 -5.05 24.10
CA GLU A 86 10.02 -4.79 25.25
C GLU A 86 9.62 -6.11 25.96
N ASP A 87 9.37 -7.19 25.21
CA ASP A 87 9.03 -8.51 25.78
C ASP A 87 10.20 -9.14 26.58
N ASP A 88 11.45 -8.93 26.15
CA ASP A 88 12.64 -9.45 26.85
C ASP A 88 12.92 -8.72 28.17
N GLY A 89 12.43 -7.48 28.34
CA GLY A 89 12.62 -6.66 29.55
C GLY A 89 11.64 -6.95 30.68
N GLU A 90 10.45 -7.50 30.38
CA GLU A 90 9.42 -7.79 31.38
C GLU A 90 9.63 -9.15 32.10
N SER A 91 10.50 -10.01 31.54
CA SER A 91 10.76 -11.36 32.08
C SER A 91 11.84 -11.42 33.19
N GLN A 92 12.46 -10.29 33.58
CA GLN A 92 13.57 -10.27 34.57
C GLN A 92 13.23 -9.65 35.94
N SER A 93 11.96 -9.31 36.23
CA SER A 93 11.55 -8.70 37.52
C SER A 93 10.62 -9.58 38.36
N ALA A 94 10.78 -10.90 38.28
CA ALA A 94 10.08 -11.85 39.16
C ALA A 94 11.02 -12.99 39.57
N ASP A 95 12.01 -12.71 40.40
CA ASP A 95 12.46 -13.57 41.52
C ASP A 95 13.38 -12.77 42.48
#